data_AF-A0A832U6Y3-F1
#
_entry.id   AF-A0A832U6Y3-F1
#
_cell.length_a   1.000
_cell.length_b   1.000
_cell.length_c   1.000
_cell.angle_alpha   90.00
_cell.angle_beta   90.00
_cell.angle_gamma   90.00
#
_symmetry.space_group_name_H-M   'P 1'
#
loop_
_entity.id
_entity.type
_entity.pdbx_description
1 polymer ?
#
loop_
_entity_poly.entity_id
_entity_poly.type
_entity_poly.pdbx_seq_one_letter_code
_entity_poly.pdbx_strand_id
1 'polypeptide(L)'
;MMKFFRKHRKAVSPVIATMLLVAVAVAAVGAYFIWFRSFQTQSQGSVQEAASGALGSEVQVANIANDGNVYYISLRNASSKDVNVTAVKRGTQDNASDPDGITHPEILIPTGTTSTVLFNPRATLTRGSTYTFTIEYLIKETDASGVVVHTYTNS
;
A
#
# COMPACT_ATOMS: atom_id res chain seq x y z
N MET A 1 -23.56 -20.88 -62.88
CA MET A 1 -24.91 -21.10 -62.29
C MET A 1 -24.79 -20.85 -60.78
N MET A 2 -25.16 -19.66 -60.30
CA MET A 2 -25.01 -19.28 -58.88
C MET A 2 -26.37 -19.28 -58.18
N LYS A 3 -26.47 -20.09 -57.12
CA LYS A 3 -27.66 -20.28 -56.29
C LYS A 3 -27.76 -19.09 -55.32
N PHE A 4 -28.69 -18.17 -55.56
CA PHE A 4 -28.99 -17.09 -54.61
C PHE A 4 -29.70 -17.68 -53.39
N PHE A 5 -29.11 -17.47 -52.21
CA PHE A 5 -29.67 -17.85 -50.92
C PHE A 5 -31.00 -17.12 -50.68
N ARG A 6 -32.10 -17.86 -50.55
CA ARG A 6 -33.39 -17.30 -50.10
C ARG A 6 -33.25 -16.80 -48.66
N LYS A 7 -33.36 -15.49 -48.47
CA LYS A 7 -33.47 -14.84 -47.16
C LYS A 7 -34.81 -15.22 -46.52
N HIS A 8 -34.82 -16.21 -45.63
CA HIS A 8 -35.96 -16.46 -44.74
C HIS A 8 -36.00 -15.37 -43.65
N ARG A 9 -36.76 -14.29 -43.87
CA ARG A 9 -37.14 -13.38 -42.78
C ARG A 9 -38.25 -14.05 -41.98
N LYS A 10 -37.90 -14.87 -40.98
CA LYS A 10 -38.84 -15.24 -39.94
C LYS A 10 -39.07 -13.99 -39.09
N ALA A 11 -40.23 -13.35 -39.27
CA ALA A 11 -40.63 -12.25 -38.40
C ALA A 11 -40.75 -12.80 -36.98
N VAL A 12 -39.89 -12.31 -36.09
CA VAL A 12 -39.97 -12.61 -34.67
C VAL A 12 -41.32 -12.07 -34.18
N SER A 13 -42.14 -12.92 -33.59
CA SER A 13 -43.44 -12.50 -33.04
C SER A 13 -43.23 -11.33 -32.07
N PRO A 14 -44.07 -10.28 -32.08
CA PRO A 14 -43.93 -9.11 -31.21
C PRO A 14 -43.74 -9.49 -29.73
N VAL A 15 -44.38 -10.57 -29.29
CA VAL A 15 -44.27 -11.10 -27.91
C VAL A 15 -42.90 -11.72 -27.64
N ILE A 16 -42.34 -12.43 -28.62
CA ILE A 16 -41.01 -13.03 -28.48
C ILE A 16 -39.94 -11.93 -28.43
N ALA A 17 -40.13 -10.86 -29.21
CA ALA A 17 -39.22 -9.72 -29.23
C ALA A 17 -39.16 -9.01 -27.86
N THR A 18 -40.30 -8.82 -27.19
CA THR A 18 -40.33 -8.20 -25.87
C THR A 18 -39.73 -9.11 -24.80
N MET A 19 -39.94 -10.42 -24.86
CA MET A 19 -39.32 -11.37 -23.93
C MET A 19 -37.79 -11.40 -24.06
N LEU A 20 -37.28 -11.36 -25.30
CA LEU A 20 -35.84 -11.26 -25.55
C LEU A 20 -35.28 -9.91 -25.10
N LEU A 21 -36.02 -8.81 -25.31
CA LEU A 21 -35.61 -7.48 -24.85
C LEU A 21 -35.46 -7.42 -23.33
N VAL A 22 -36.42 -8.00 -22.59
CA VAL A 22 -36.37 -8.06 -21.12
C VAL A 22 -35.19 -8.91 -20.65
N ALA A 23 -34.94 -10.06 -21.28
CA ALA A 23 -33.82 -10.93 -20.92
C ALA A 23 -32.45 -10.22 -21.07
N VAL A 24 -32.25 -9.49 -22.17
CA VAL A 24 -31.03 -8.71 -22.40
C VAL A 24 -30.90 -7.56 -21.40
N ALA A 25 -32.00 -6.88 -21.07
CA ALA A 25 -32.01 -5.80 -20.08
C ALA A 25 -31.58 -6.30 -18.70
N VAL A 26 -32.12 -7.44 -18.25
CA VAL A 26 -31.76 -8.04 -16.94
C VAL A 26 -30.29 -8.47 -16.92
N ALA A 27 -29.79 -9.09 -17.99
CA ALA A 27 -28.40 -9.50 -18.10
C ALA A 27 -27.43 -8.30 -18.06
N ALA A 28 -27.77 -7.21 -18.75
CA ALA A 28 -26.97 -5.99 -18.77
C ALA A 28 -26.90 -5.32 -17.38
N VAL A 29 -28.03 -5.25 -16.66
CA VAL A 29 -28.08 -4.68 -15.30
C VAL A 29 -27.28 -5.52 -14.32
N GLY A 30 -27.37 -6.86 -14.39
CA GLY A 30 -26.59 -7.76 -13.55
C GLY A 30 -25.08 -7.64 -13.77
N ALA A 31 -24.64 -7.59 -15.04
CA ALA A 31 -23.23 -7.39 -15.37
C ALA A 31 -22.70 -6.04 -14.88
N TYR A 32 -23.49 -4.97 -15.02
CA TYR A 32 -23.14 -3.65 -14.51
C TYR A 32 -22.98 -3.65 -12.99
N PHE A 33 -23.87 -4.32 -12.26
CA PHE A 33 -23.79 -4.39 -10.80
C PHE A 33 -22.53 -5.13 -10.30
N ILE A 34 -22.18 -6.25 -10.93
CA ILE A 34 -20.97 -7.01 -10.59
C ILE A 34 -19.71 -6.20 -10.93
N TRP A 35 -19.69 -5.55 -12.10
CA TRP A 35 -18.57 -4.69 -12.50
C TRP A 35 -18.41 -3.48 -11.58
N PHE A 36 -19.50 -2.80 -11.22
CA PHE A 36 -19.48 -1.64 -10.32
C PHE A 36 -19.00 -2.00 -8.91
N ARG A 37 -19.43 -3.16 -8.37
CA ARG A 37 -18.91 -3.68 -7.09
C ARG A 37 -17.42 -4.03 -7.19
N SER A 38 -16.98 -4.69 -8.27
CA SER A 38 -15.57 -5.02 -8.50
C SER A 38 -14.69 -3.76 -8.62
N PHE A 39 -15.18 -2.74 -9.34
CA PHE A 39 -14.50 -1.45 -9.50
C PHE A 39 -14.37 -0.69 -8.18
N GLN A 40 -15.40 -0.70 -7.32
CA GLN A 40 -15.30 -0.12 -5.98
C GLN A 40 -14.28 -0.84 -5.11
N THR A 41 -14.25 -2.18 -5.13
CA THR A 41 -13.27 -2.97 -4.37
C THR A 41 -11.85 -2.74 -4.89
N GLN A 42 -11.65 -2.66 -6.20
CA GLN A 42 -10.33 -2.40 -6.81
C GLN A 42 -9.84 -0.96 -6.55
N SER A 43 -10.73 0.03 -6.63
CA SER A 43 -10.38 1.43 -6.33
C SER A 43 -10.11 1.66 -4.84
N GLN A 44 -10.66 0.84 -3.94
CA GLN A 44 -10.31 0.89 -2.52
C GLN A 44 -9.00 0.13 -2.25
N GLY A 45 -8.75 -0.99 -2.92
CA GLY A 45 -7.49 -1.75 -2.80
C GLY A 45 -6.26 -0.97 -3.29
N SER A 46 -6.35 -0.30 -4.43
CA SER A 46 -5.24 0.50 -4.96
C SER A 46 -5.00 1.80 -4.18
N VAL A 47 -6.05 2.38 -3.58
CA VAL A 47 -5.92 3.50 -2.65
C VAL A 47 -5.40 3.04 -1.30
N GLN A 48 -5.68 1.82 -0.83
CA GLN A 48 -5.10 1.28 0.40
C GLN A 48 -3.60 1.00 0.23
N GLU A 49 -3.16 0.46 -0.91
CA GLU A 49 -1.73 0.24 -1.20
C GLU A 49 -0.96 1.56 -1.41
N ALA A 50 -1.58 2.58 -2.00
CA ALA A 50 -0.99 3.92 -2.16
C ALA A 50 -1.12 4.81 -0.91
N ALA A 51 -2.16 4.64 -0.08
CA ALA A 51 -2.42 5.44 1.12
C ALA A 51 -1.90 4.81 2.42
N SER A 52 -1.43 3.56 2.40
CA SER A 52 -0.63 3.00 3.50
C SER A 52 0.63 3.85 3.78
N GLY A 53 1.08 4.63 2.79
CA GLY A 53 2.14 5.63 2.95
C GLY A 53 1.68 7.04 3.36
N ALA A 54 0.38 7.39 3.31
CA ALA A 54 -0.06 8.80 3.41
C ALA A 54 -1.21 9.08 4.38
N LEU A 55 -2.06 8.10 4.74
CA LEU A 55 -3.20 8.32 5.64
C LEU A 55 -3.22 7.26 6.73
N GLY A 56 -2.43 7.49 7.78
CA GLY A 56 -2.52 6.74 9.03
C GLY A 56 -1.68 5.48 9.08
N SER A 57 -0.41 5.56 8.68
CA SER A 57 0.54 4.51 9.07
C SER A 57 0.49 4.37 10.60
N GLU A 58 0.21 3.14 11.04
CA GLU A 58 0.13 2.72 12.45
C GLU A 58 1.37 3.10 13.25
N VAL A 59 2.50 3.22 12.56
CA VAL A 59 3.74 3.79 13.07
C VAL A 59 4.07 5.04 12.26
N GLN A 60 4.37 6.13 12.95
CA GLN A 60 4.73 7.41 12.34
C GLN A 60 6.15 7.78 12.73
N VAL A 61 6.93 8.27 11.77
CA VAL A 61 8.24 8.87 12.06
C VAL A 61 8.00 10.29 12.58
N ALA A 62 8.23 10.49 13.89
CA ALA A 62 8.05 11.78 14.54
C ALA A 62 9.24 12.72 14.31
N ASN A 63 10.46 12.18 14.34
CA ASN A 63 11.68 12.94 14.10
C ASN A 63 12.84 12.01 13.72
N ILE A 64 13.79 12.51 12.93
CA ILE A 64 15.10 11.89 12.71
C ILE A 64 16.17 12.93 13.01
N ALA A 65 17.10 12.59 13.90
CA ALA A 65 18.27 13.39 14.21
C ALA A 65 19.54 12.54 14.03
N ASN A 66 20.68 13.18 13.84
CA ASN A 66 21.98 12.51 13.83
C ASN A 66 23.03 13.29 14.63
N ASP A 67 24.03 12.58 15.14
CA ASP A 67 25.19 13.16 15.84
C ASP A 67 26.48 13.11 15.01
N GLY A 68 26.36 12.74 13.73
CA GLY A 68 27.48 12.52 12.80
C GLY A 68 27.93 11.06 12.71
N ASN A 69 27.57 10.22 13.68
CA ASN A 69 27.90 8.79 13.68
C ASN A 69 26.66 7.89 13.68
N VAL A 70 25.61 8.27 14.41
CA VAL A 70 24.39 7.48 14.66
C VAL A 70 23.17 8.32 14.31
N TYR A 71 22.12 7.66 13.82
CA TYR A 71 20.79 8.27 13.69
C TYR A 71 19.90 7.90 14.88
N TYR A 72 19.17 8.88 15.37
CA TYR A 72 18.14 8.77 16.39
C TYR A 72 16.78 8.95 15.71
N ILE A 73 16.08 7.85 15.52
CA ILE A 73 14.79 7.82 14.81
C ILE A 73 13.69 7.68 15.85
N SER A 74 12.90 8.74 16.03
CA SER A 74 11.78 8.76 16.96
C SER A 74 10.52 8.27 16.23
N LEU A 75 10.00 7.14 16.68
CA LEU A 75 8.82 6.47 16.13
C LEU A 75 7.66 6.60 17.11
N ARG A 76 6.52 7.08 16.61
CA ARG A 76 5.27 7.16 17.36
C ARG A 76 4.35 6.03 16.94
N ASN A 77 3.85 5.27 17.90
CA ASN A 77 2.80 4.29 17.65
C ASN A 77 1.43 5.00 17.69
N ALA A 78 0.82 5.14 16.51
CA ALA A 78 -0.51 5.69 16.31
C ALA A 78 -1.59 4.60 16.17
N SER A 79 -1.20 3.33 16.27
CA SER A 79 -2.12 2.19 16.18
C SER A 79 -2.89 1.98 17.49
N SER A 80 -3.91 1.12 17.42
CA SER A 80 -4.73 0.73 18.57
C SER A 80 -4.08 -0.32 19.47
N LYS A 81 -2.87 -0.80 19.14
CA LYS A 81 -2.18 -1.92 19.79
C LYS A 81 -0.70 -1.62 19.96
N ASP A 82 0.02 -2.45 20.70
CA ASP A 82 1.46 -2.31 20.84
C ASP A 82 2.16 -2.77 19.56
N VAL A 83 3.24 -2.10 19.19
CA VAL A 83 3.98 -2.37 17.96
C VAL A 83 5.42 -2.74 18.30
N ASN A 84 5.95 -3.79 17.67
CA ASN A 84 7.35 -4.16 17.75
C ASN A 84 8.08 -3.73 16.49
N VAL A 85 9.18 -2.97 16.62
CA VAL A 85 10.03 -2.59 15.49
C VAL A 85 11.03 -3.72 15.23
N THR A 86 10.92 -4.35 14.07
CA THR A 86 11.70 -5.57 13.73
C THR A 86 12.99 -5.24 12.98
N ALA A 87 12.95 -4.23 12.11
CA ALA A 87 14.12 -3.78 11.38
C ALA A 87 14.06 -2.30 11.02
N VAL A 88 15.22 -1.65 11.04
CA VAL A 88 15.41 -0.33 10.43
C VAL A 88 16.52 -0.45 9.40
N LYS A 89 16.24 0.03 8.20
CA LYS A 89 17.10 -0.02 7.02
C LYS A 89 17.27 1.38 6.45
N ARG A 90 18.42 1.66 5.85
CA ARG A 90 18.66 2.91 5.15
C ARG A 90 19.05 2.65 3.69
N GLY A 91 18.26 3.13 2.75
CA GLY A 91 18.60 3.20 1.33
C GLY A 91 19.40 4.45 0.99
N THR A 92 20.26 4.34 -0.01
CA THR A 92 20.92 5.50 -0.64
C THR A 92 20.01 6.14 -1.69
N GLN A 93 20.32 7.37 -2.10
CA GLN A 93 19.50 8.20 -3.01
C GLN A 93 19.10 7.49 -4.31
N ASP A 94 19.86 6.48 -4.76
CA ASP A 94 19.62 5.73 -6.00
C ASP A 94 19.08 4.30 -5.80
N ASN A 95 19.10 3.72 -4.59
CA ASN A 95 18.61 2.37 -4.35
C ASN A 95 18.08 2.21 -2.92
N ALA A 96 16.76 2.25 -2.75
CA ALA A 96 16.09 1.75 -1.53
C ALA A 96 16.23 0.23 -1.36
N SER A 97 16.68 -0.46 -2.41
CA SER A 97 16.79 -1.91 -2.53
C SER A 97 18.05 -2.51 -1.90
N ASP A 98 19.09 -1.69 -1.67
CA ASP A 98 20.35 -2.12 -1.05
C ASP A 98 20.56 -1.36 0.27
N PRO A 99 20.13 -1.93 1.40
CA PRO A 99 20.14 -1.23 2.68
C PRO A 99 21.57 -1.11 3.22
N ASP A 100 22.08 0.12 3.33
CA ASP A 100 23.32 0.39 4.05
C ASP A 100 23.07 0.42 5.55
N GLY A 101 23.50 -0.65 6.23
CA GLY A 101 23.24 -0.85 7.66
C GLY A 101 21.82 -1.36 7.90
N ILE A 102 21.71 -2.40 8.72
CA ILE A 102 20.44 -2.92 9.23
C ILE A 102 20.58 -2.99 10.74
N THR A 103 19.64 -2.38 11.46
CA THR A 103 19.54 -2.53 12.90
C THR A 103 18.27 -3.30 13.22
N HIS A 104 18.38 -4.29 14.10
CA HIS A 104 17.26 -5.09 14.62
C HIS A 104 17.05 -4.70 16.08
N PRO A 105 16.35 -3.59 16.33
CA PRO A 105 16.25 -3.05 17.67
C PRO A 105 15.35 -3.90 18.58
N GLU A 106 14.41 -4.68 18.02
CA GLU A 106 13.37 -5.42 18.74
C GLU A 106 12.75 -4.58 19.87
N ILE A 107 12.39 -3.33 19.51
CA ILE A 107 11.83 -2.35 20.45
C ILE A 107 10.31 -2.43 20.39
N LEU A 108 9.72 -2.67 21.56
CA LEU A 108 8.29 -2.53 21.78
C LEU A 108 7.94 -1.05 22.00
N ILE A 109 7.00 -0.54 21.20
CA ILE A 109 6.42 0.80 21.32
C ILE A 109 4.96 0.64 21.76
N PRO A 110 4.63 0.94 23.02
CA PRO A 110 3.25 0.89 23.50
C PRO A 110 2.32 1.81 22.70
N THR A 111 1.05 1.45 22.60
CA THR A 111 0.04 2.28 21.90
C THR A 111 0.03 3.73 22.39
N GLY A 112 -0.02 4.68 21.44
CA GLY A 112 -0.07 6.12 21.73
C GLY A 112 1.25 6.75 22.18
N THR A 113 2.32 5.98 22.34
CA THR A 113 3.62 6.46 22.82
C THR A 113 4.63 6.66 21.69
N THR A 114 5.73 7.36 22.01
CA THR A 114 6.87 7.56 21.12
C THR A 114 8.10 6.90 21.73
N SER A 115 8.88 6.19 20.93
CA SER A 115 10.15 5.59 21.32
C SER A 115 11.24 5.91 20.29
N THR A 116 12.48 6.02 20.74
CA THR A 116 13.62 6.32 19.88
C THR A 116 14.42 5.07 19.61
N VAL A 117 14.66 4.81 18.32
CA VAL A 117 15.50 3.74 17.82
C VAL A 117 16.84 4.33 17.39
N LEU A 118 17.93 3.70 17.80
CA LEU A 118 19.26 4.03 17.29
C LEU A 118 19.52 3.23 16.02
N PHE A 119 20.01 3.89 14.99
CA PHE A 119 20.44 3.25 13.76
C PHE A 119 21.91 3.59 13.50
N ASN A 120 22.75 2.55 13.48
CA ASN A 120 24.18 2.67 13.20
C ASN A 120 24.44 2.46 11.71
N PRO A 121 24.73 3.53 10.94
CA PRO A 121 25.11 3.42 9.53
C PRO A 121 26.47 2.71 9.40
N ARG A 122 26.63 1.89 8.36
CA ARG A 122 27.92 1.26 8.05
C ARG A 122 28.82 2.19 7.22
N ALA A 123 28.23 3.06 6.42
CA ALA A 123 28.95 4.06 5.64
C ALA A 123 28.99 5.44 6.32
N THR A 124 30.05 6.20 5.99
CA THR A 124 30.25 7.58 6.45
C THR A 124 29.06 8.47 6.10
N LEU A 125 28.68 9.32 7.05
CA LEU A 125 27.59 10.29 6.86
C LEU A 125 28.10 11.52 6.11
N THR A 126 27.63 11.68 4.88
CA THR A 126 27.95 12.88 4.09
C THR A 126 26.90 13.95 4.36
N ARG A 127 27.36 15.16 4.67
CA ARG A 127 26.50 16.33 4.86
C ARG A 127 25.89 16.75 3.52
N GLY A 128 24.61 17.11 3.51
CA GLY A 128 23.83 17.46 2.33
C GLY A 128 23.27 16.26 1.56
N SER A 129 23.61 15.02 1.95
CA SER A 129 23.05 13.82 1.33
C SER A 129 21.67 13.47 1.90
N THR A 130 20.74 13.12 1.01
CA THR A 130 19.42 12.61 1.37
C THR A 130 19.43 11.09 1.41
N TYR A 131 18.88 10.53 2.48
CA TYR A 131 18.76 9.09 2.71
C TYR A 131 17.29 8.72 2.93
N THR A 132 16.94 7.50 2.53
CA THR A 132 15.59 6.95 2.74
C THR A 132 15.66 5.89 3.82
N PHE A 133 14.89 6.05 4.90
CA PHE A 133 14.76 5.06 5.96
C PHE A 133 13.52 4.21 5.74
N THR A 134 13.70 2.90 5.81
CA THR A 134 12.62 1.91 5.76
C THR A 134 12.56 1.22 7.11
N ILE A 135 11.45 1.38 7.82
CA ILE A 135 11.18 0.81 9.14
C ILE A 135 10.14 -0.29 8.99
N GLU A 136 10.51 -1.50 9.36
CA GLU A 136 9.63 -2.66 9.39
C GLU A 136 9.14 -2.88 10.83
N TYR A 137 7.86 -3.15 10.96
CA TYR A 137 7.23 -3.33 12.26
C TYR A 137 6.18 -4.45 12.22
N LEU A 138 5.88 -4.99 13.40
CA LEU A 138 4.85 -6.00 13.63
C LEU A 138 3.92 -5.54 14.75
N ILE A 139 2.62 -5.55 14.50
CA ILE A 139 1.60 -5.28 15.51
C ILE A 139 1.43 -6.51 16.38
N LYS A 140 1.55 -6.34 17.70
CA LYS A 140 1.30 -7.41 18.67
C LYS A 140 -0.15 -7.89 18.58
N GLU A 141 -0.35 -9.15 18.94
CA GLU A 141 -1.65 -9.87 18.95
C GLU A 141 -2.24 -10.21 17.58
N THR A 142 -2.03 -9.36 16.56
CA THR A 142 -2.56 -9.57 15.21
C THR A 142 -1.53 -10.21 14.27
N ASP A 143 -0.25 -10.19 14.63
CA ASP A 143 0.90 -10.58 13.78
C ASP A 143 0.92 -9.88 12.41
N ALA A 144 0.21 -8.76 12.30
CA ALA A 144 0.20 -7.94 11.11
C ALA A 144 1.53 -7.18 10.99
N SER A 145 2.18 -7.29 9.83
CA SER A 145 3.41 -6.57 9.53
C SER A 145 3.13 -5.33 8.69
N GLY A 146 3.87 -4.25 8.94
CA GLY A 146 3.82 -3.04 8.13
C GLY A 146 5.20 -2.45 7.87
N VAL A 147 5.24 -1.50 6.95
CA VAL A 147 6.46 -0.80 6.55
C VAL A 147 6.20 0.70 6.51
N VAL A 148 7.09 1.47 7.13
CA VAL A 148 7.12 2.94 7.05
C VAL A 148 8.35 3.36 6.29
N VAL A 149 8.18 4.24 5.31
CA VAL A 149 9.29 4.81 4.55
C VAL A 149 9.35 6.32 4.81
N HIS A 150 10.53 6.83 5.16
CA HIS A 150 10.72 8.25 5.45
C HIS A 150 12.06 8.74 4.90
N THR A 151 12.06 9.90 4.24
CA THR A 151 13.27 10.52 3.70
C THR A 151 13.83 11.55 4.66
N TYR A 152 15.15 11.59 4.80
CA TYR A 152 15.86 12.52 5.67
C TYR A 152 17.10 13.06 4.97
N THR A 153 17.25 14.38 4.95
CA THR A 153 18.45 15.06 4.43
C THR A 153 19.36 15.41 5.59
N ASN A 154 20.61 14.94 5.51
CA ASN A 154 21.63 15.24 6.51
C ASN A 154 22.05 16.71 6.40
N SER A 155 21.75 17.52 7.42
CA SER A 155 21.95 18.98 7.42
C SER A 155 23.32 19.43 7.90
#